data_AF-A0A8T1UYY7-F1
#
_entry.id   AF-A0A8T1UYY7-F1
#
_cell.length_a   1.000
_cell.length_b   1.000
_cell.length_c   1.000
_cell.angle_alpha   90.00
_cell.angle_beta   90.00
_cell.angle_gamma   90.00
#
_symmetry.space_group_name_H-M   'P 1'
#
loop_
_entity.id
_entity.type
_entity.pdbx_description
1 polymer ?
#
loop_
_entity_poly.entity_id
_entity_poly.type
_entity_poly.pdbx_seq_one_letter_code
_entity_poly.pdbx_strand_id
1 'polypeptide(L)'
;MDSTDLPLPASGKRDMNDTEPKSSRVRLPSLPILEDDTDNFIYDDDGESNDEDGNSELCRYIQRLEKEKQELEREVQLLKDHNASQQLKFQAAERRIEMLEASLKDATNTGDAFRREKDVVLALQASERERMASLVALLEEAQNRYEDAERARQSAIFKLSSLQATRADTTSQSLLPPVPKTIPAPRSLASNAILDGSLDFDERIEKYKRDIELLRQKLELTEEQAAERQKMAVSLALHETQLDYSNVVEHMKMECERRINEWRHGEAVRAKEKESAMDEDRYSIRLEMKYALQRSQIDQRVAFLQAQTDFTGKPSPRGLVESDFSIGTLDEVLVRMQLEQVRTRRFEALKKALLIRHAKLNQAAKELFCRWKIQASNTRITRLNAVLHMHRITLHLESRKKLRSFNRWRDQVRQIQAQNFQAQALSCWNRMIAVERISHVIAQTTVCSAYFLCK
;
A
#
# COMPACT_ATOMS: atom_id res chain seq x y z
N MET A 1 35.23 -29.81 22.94
CA MET A 1 35.28 -30.87 21.93
C MET A 1 35.71 -30.22 20.64
N ASP A 2 36.97 -30.46 20.31
CA ASP A 2 37.64 -29.99 19.08
C ASP A 2 37.20 -30.80 17.85
N SER A 3 37.65 -30.30 16.69
CA SER A 3 37.81 -30.98 15.39
C SER A 3 36.57 -30.99 14.46
N THR A 4 36.64 -30.71 13.15
CA THR A 4 37.74 -30.34 12.22
C THR A 4 37.12 -29.78 10.92
N ASP A 5 37.99 -29.17 10.11
CA ASP A 5 37.84 -28.43 8.85
C ASP A 5 37.24 -29.13 7.60
N LEU A 6 36.94 -28.24 6.61
CA LEU A 6 36.92 -28.38 5.13
C LEU A 6 35.53 -28.34 4.43
N PRO A 7 35.44 -27.92 3.14
CA PRO A 7 35.57 -26.54 2.65
C PRO A 7 34.32 -26.09 1.83
N LEU A 8 34.06 -24.77 1.75
CA LEU A 8 33.00 -24.23 0.88
C LEU A 8 33.40 -24.29 -0.62
N PRO A 9 32.48 -24.63 -1.54
CA PRO A 9 32.77 -24.64 -2.97
C PRO A 9 32.82 -23.21 -3.54
N ALA A 10 33.75 -23.02 -4.47
CA ALA A 10 34.02 -21.78 -5.18
C ALA A 10 32.78 -21.19 -5.86
N SER A 11 32.52 -19.90 -5.61
CA SER A 11 31.58 -19.10 -6.39
C SER A 11 32.18 -18.80 -7.76
N GLY A 12 31.65 -19.45 -8.79
CA GLY A 12 31.96 -19.17 -10.18
C GLY A 12 31.64 -17.72 -10.53
N LYS A 13 32.64 -17.06 -11.13
CA LYS A 13 32.56 -15.78 -11.83
C LYS A 13 31.29 -15.69 -12.68
N ARG A 14 30.51 -14.64 -12.44
CA ARG A 14 29.57 -14.10 -13.42
C ARG A 14 29.84 -12.60 -13.47
N ASP A 15 30.64 -12.20 -14.45
CA ASP A 15 30.87 -10.80 -14.81
C ASP A 15 29.54 -10.17 -15.20
N MET A 16 29.00 -9.35 -14.30
CA MET A 16 28.03 -8.33 -14.63
C MET A 16 28.83 -7.04 -14.87
N ASN A 17 28.92 -6.64 -16.13
CA ASN A 17 29.35 -5.28 -16.50
C ASN A 17 28.25 -4.30 -16.06
N ASP A 18 28.29 -3.90 -14.80
CA ASP A 18 27.63 -2.70 -14.31
C ASP A 18 28.40 -1.49 -14.82
N THR A 19 27.92 -0.90 -15.91
CA THR A 19 28.37 0.43 -16.33
C THR A 19 27.54 1.46 -15.58
N GLU A 20 27.94 1.78 -14.35
CA GLU A 20 27.45 2.95 -13.64
C GLU A 20 27.72 4.21 -14.47
N PRO A 21 26.74 5.12 -14.66
CA PRO A 21 27.03 6.45 -15.16
C PRO A 21 27.74 7.22 -14.05
N LYS A 22 29.04 7.48 -14.26
CA LYS A 22 29.84 8.41 -13.45
C LYS A 22 29.04 9.67 -13.16
N SER A 23 28.84 9.93 -11.87
CA SER A 23 28.31 11.18 -11.34
C SER A 23 29.02 12.37 -11.99
N SER A 24 28.28 13.16 -12.77
CA SER A 24 28.74 14.47 -13.25
C SER A 24 28.77 15.42 -12.06
N ARG A 25 29.93 15.52 -11.42
CA ARG A 25 30.24 16.60 -10.48
C ARG A 25 30.09 17.91 -11.26
N VAL A 26 29.03 18.64 -10.95
CA VAL A 26 28.80 20.03 -11.39
C VAL A 26 30.07 20.82 -11.10
N ARG A 27 30.84 21.15 -12.13
CA ARG A 27 31.98 22.06 -12.05
C ARG A 27 31.40 23.47 -12.20
N LEU A 28 31.49 24.25 -11.13
CA LEU A 28 31.25 25.69 -11.15
C LEU A 28 32.13 26.34 -12.25
N PRO A 29 31.68 27.43 -12.87
CA PRO A 29 32.48 28.15 -13.86
C PRO A 29 33.72 28.71 -13.17
N SER A 30 34.89 28.19 -13.52
CA SER A 30 36.18 28.76 -13.13
C SER A 30 36.36 30.08 -13.91
N LEU A 31 36.44 31.17 -13.14
CA LEU A 31 36.89 32.50 -13.58
C LEU A 31 38.24 32.38 -14.32
N PRO A 32 38.54 33.27 -15.29
CA PRO A 32 39.84 33.30 -15.94
C PRO A 32 40.89 33.70 -14.90
N ILE A 33 41.84 32.79 -14.66
CA ILE A 33 43.11 33.11 -14.01
C ILE A 33 43.89 33.89 -15.07
N LEU A 34 44.10 35.19 -14.83
CA LEU A 34 45.21 35.92 -15.43
C LEU A 34 46.49 35.20 -14.97
N GLU A 35 47.16 34.51 -15.88
CA GLU A 35 48.56 34.20 -15.71
C GLU A 35 49.35 35.46 -16.06
N ASP A 36 49.95 35.98 -15.01
CA ASP A 36 50.83 37.14 -14.94
C ASP A 36 52.18 36.70 -15.56
N ASP A 37 52.29 36.79 -16.89
CA ASP A 37 53.58 36.67 -17.60
C ASP A 37 54.38 37.97 -17.42
N THR A 38 54.72 38.27 -16.16
CA THR A 38 55.81 39.16 -15.78
C THR A 38 57.00 38.28 -15.39
N ASP A 39 57.93 38.11 -16.32
CA ASP A 39 59.39 38.10 -16.09
C ASP A 39 60.10 37.29 -17.18
N ASN A 40 60.49 38.00 -18.25
CA ASN A 40 61.77 37.78 -18.93
C ASN A 40 62.09 38.99 -19.82
N PHE A 41 62.25 40.15 -19.18
CA PHE A 41 63.09 41.22 -19.70
C PHE A 41 64.52 40.99 -19.18
N ILE A 42 65.28 40.18 -19.91
CA ILE A 42 66.75 40.27 -19.85
C ILE A 42 67.15 41.08 -21.08
N TYR A 43 67.59 42.31 -20.82
CA TYR A 43 68.42 43.07 -21.76
C TYR A 43 69.79 42.40 -21.78
N ASP A 44 70.13 41.77 -22.90
CA ASP A 44 71.52 41.71 -23.33
C ASP A 44 71.62 42.57 -24.60
N ASP A 45 72.25 43.71 -24.37
CA ASP A 45 72.76 44.70 -25.30
C ASP A 45 73.92 44.08 -26.08
N ASP A 46 73.69 43.73 -27.34
CA ASP A 46 74.73 43.61 -28.35
C ASP A 46 74.17 44.22 -29.64
N GLY A 47 74.43 45.52 -29.81
CA GLY A 47 74.12 46.23 -31.03
C GLY A 47 74.91 45.66 -32.20
N GLU A 48 74.22 45.02 -33.15
CA GLU A 48 74.66 44.90 -34.53
C GLU A 48 73.44 44.93 -35.48
N SER A 49 73.54 45.83 -36.45
CA SER A 49 72.77 46.00 -37.68
C SER A 49 71.91 44.82 -38.15
N ASN A 50 70.63 45.07 -38.44
CA ASN A 50 70.12 45.03 -39.82
C ASN A 50 68.61 45.26 -39.84
N ASP A 51 68.19 46.17 -40.72
CA ASP A 51 66.80 46.41 -41.14
C ASP A 51 66.22 45.23 -41.97
N GLU A 52 66.41 43.99 -41.53
CA GLU A 52 65.93 42.77 -42.18
C GLU A 52 65.33 41.82 -41.14
N ASP A 53 64.08 42.04 -40.72
CA ASP A 53 63.17 40.90 -40.51
C ASP A 53 61.69 41.23 -40.20
N GLY A 54 61.26 42.49 -40.31
CA GLY A 54 59.83 42.82 -40.13
C GLY A 54 58.89 42.00 -41.04
N ASN A 55 59.39 41.56 -42.20
CA ASN A 55 58.64 40.68 -43.10
C ASN A 55 58.60 39.21 -42.62
N SER A 56 59.64 38.71 -41.95
CA SER A 56 59.63 37.36 -41.37
C SER A 56 58.79 37.29 -40.09
N GLU A 57 58.81 38.35 -39.28
CA GLU A 57 57.95 38.48 -38.09
C GLU A 57 56.47 38.50 -38.50
N LEU A 58 56.14 39.25 -39.57
CA LEU A 58 54.81 39.26 -40.14
C LEU A 58 54.41 37.88 -40.68
N CYS A 59 55.31 37.17 -41.37
CA CYS A 59 55.05 35.80 -41.84
C CYS A 59 54.82 34.82 -40.68
N ARG A 60 55.60 34.89 -39.59
CA ARG A 60 55.39 34.08 -38.38
C ARG A 60 54.08 34.42 -37.67
N TYR A 61 53.67 35.69 -37.68
CA TYR A 61 52.38 36.12 -37.15
C TYR A 61 51.20 35.60 -37.99
N ILE A 62 51.29 35.69 -39.32
CA ILE A 62 50.28 35.14 -40.24
C ILE A 62 50.15 33.63 -40.06
N GLN A 63 51.26 32.90 -39.97
CA GLN A 63 51.24 31.45 -39.70
C GLN A 63 50.60 31.10 -38.35
N ARG A 64 50.84 31.90 -37.30
CA ARG A 64 50.16 31.73 -36.01
C ARG A 64 48.66 31.95 -36.13
N LEU A 65 48.23 33.03 -36.79
CA LEU A 65 46.81 33.29 -37.03
C LEU A 65 46.13 32.22 -37.88
N GLU A 66 46.81 31.68 -38.89
CA GLU A 66 46.29 30.58 -39.70
C GLU A 66 46.12 29.31 -38.88
N LYS A 67 47.09 29.00 -38.00
CA LYS A 67 47.00 27.87 -37.09
C LYS A 67 45.85 28.02 -36.09
N GLU A 68 45.71 29.20 -35.48
CA GLU A 68 44.61 29.54 -34.58
C GLU A 68 43.25 29.48 -35.29
N LYS A 69 43.17 30.01 -36.52
CA LYS A 69 41.96 29.90 -37.35
C LYS A 69 41.57 28.45 -37.60
N GLN A 70 42.53 27.60 -37.99
CA GLN A 70 42.27 26.17 -38.21
C GLN A 70 41.87 25.45 -36.92
N GLU A 71 42.38 25.88 -35.77
CA GLU A 71 42.00 25.33 -34.46
C GLU A 71 40.58 25.73 -34.06
N LEU A 72 40.23 27.00 -34.23
CA LEU A 72 38.87 27.49 -34.02
C LEU A 72 37.86 26.84 -34.98
N GLU A 73 38.22 26.64 -36.25
CA GLU A 73 37.38 25.92 -37.21
C GLU A 73 37.13 24.46 -36.77
N ARG A 74 38.16 23.78 -36.24
CA ARG A 74 38.03 22.44 -35.67
C ARG A 74 37.12 22.43 -34.44
N GLU A 75 37.27 23.40 -33.54
CA GLU A 75 36.43 23.51 -32.34
C GLU A 75 34.97 23.79 -32.68
N VAL A 76 34.71 24.70 -33.64
CA VAL A 76 33.36 24.98 -34.14
C VAL A 76 32.74 23.73 -34.76
N GLN A 77 33.51 22.93 -35.50
CA GLN A 77 33.00 21.68 -36.07
C GLN A 77 32.64 20.66 -34.98
N LEU A 78 33.50 20.50 -33.96
CA LEU A 78 33.21 19.62 -32.82
C LEU A 78 31.95 20.06 -32.06
N LEU A 79 31.76 21.37 -31.86
CA LEU A 79 30.56 21.90 -31.21
C LEU A 79 29.30 21.67 -32.05
N LYS A 80 29.39 21.80 -33.39
CA LYS A 80 28.28 21.47 -34.30
C LYS A 80 27.91 19.99 -34.22
N ASP A 81 28.89 19.10 -34.23
CA ASP A 81 28.67 17.66 -34.14
C ASP A 81 28.08 17.28 -32.77
N HIS A 82 28.55 17.92 -31.70
CA HIS A 82 27.99 17.74 -30.36
C HIS A 82 26.53 18.20 -30.29
N ASN A 83 26.21 19.36 -30.86
CA ASN A 83 24.84 19.89 -30.91
C ASN A 83 23.91 18.98 -31.73
N ALA A 84 24.37 18.49 -32.89
CA ALA A 84 23.62 17.52 -33.71
C ALA A 84 23.35 16.21 -32.94
N SER A 85 24.34 15.70 -32.21
CA SER A 85 24.18 14.53 -31.34
C SER A 85 23.18 14.78 -30.21
N GLN A 86 23.21 15.96 -29.57
CA GLN A 86 22.25 16.34 -28.54
C GLN A 86 20.83 16.46 -29.11
N GLN A 87 20.65 17.08 -30.28
CA GLN A 87 19.34 17.18 -30.94
C GLN A 87 18.74 15.81 -31.24
N LEU A 88 19.53 14.85 -31.73
CA LEU A 88 19.06 13.48 -31.94
C LEU A 88 18.63 12.80 -30.63
N LYS A 89 19.37 13.04 -29.54
CA LYS A 89 18.99 12.53 -28.20
C LYS A 89 17.69 13.16 -27.71
N PHE A 90 17.49 14.45 -27.91
CA PHE A 90 16.24 15.13 -27.56
C PHE A 90 15.05 14.59 -28.36
N GLN A 91 15.19 14.44 -29.68
CA GLN A 91 14.12 13.86 -30.50
C GLN A 91 13.79 12.40 -30.11
N ALA A 92 14.80 11.61 -29.75
CA ALA A 92 14.58 10.25 -29.26
C ALA A 92 13.87 10.24 -27.89
N ALA A 93 14.20 11.19 -27.01
CA ALA A 93 13.53 11.37 -25.73
C ALA A 93 12.08 11.84 -25.90
N GLU A 94 11.81 12.78 -26.80
CA GLU A 94 10.46 13.26 -27.12
C GLU A 94 9.56 12.13 -27.61
N ARG A 95 10.01 11.33 -28.59
CA ARG A 95 9.26 10.15 -29.05
C ARG A 95 8.99 9.15 -27.93
N ARG A 96 9.93 8.98 -27.00
CA ARG A 96 9.76 8.11 -25.84
C ARG A 96 8.73 8.67 -24.87
N ILE A 97 8.71 9.98 -24.65
CA ILE A 97 7.70 10.66 -23.83
C ILE A 97 6.32 10.47 -24.46
N GLU A 98 6.16 10.73 -25.75
CA GLU A 98 4.89 10.54 -26.48
C GLU A 98 4.35 9.11 -26.35
N MET A 99 5.22 8.10 -26.51
CA MET A 99 4.82 6.70 -26.31
C MET A 99 4.39 6.40 -24.87
N LEU A 100 5.09 6.95 -23.88
CA LEU A 100 4.75 6.77 -22.46
C LEU A 100 3.44 7.48 -22.11
N GLU A 101 3.18 8.66 -22.67
CA GLU A 101 1.93 9.40 -22.50
C GLU A 101 0.75 8.65 -23.13
N ALA A 102 0.92 8.11 -24.35
CA ALA A 102 -0.09 7.25 -24.98
C ALA A 102 -0.37 6.01 -24.13
N SER A 103 0.68 5.33 -23.65
CA SER A 103 0.54 4.15 -22.78
C SER A 103 -0.16 4.48 -21.46
N LEU A 104 0.16 5.62 -20.86
CA LEU A 104 -0.49 6.10 -19.64
C LEU A 104 -1.98 6.35 -19.90
N LYS A 105 -2.33 7.01 -21.00
CA LYS A 105 -3.71 7.30 -21.39
C LYS A 105 -4.52 6.02 -21.60
N ASP A 106 -3.94 5.01 -22.24
CA ASP A 106 -4.58 3.70 -22.42
C ASP A 106 -4.76 2.97 -21.08
N ALA A 107 -3.76 3.03 -20.20
CA ALA A 107 -3.84 2.45 -18.86
C ALA A 107 -4.91 3.15 -17.98
N THR A 108 -5.07 4.46 -18.09
CA THR A 108 -6.13 5.18 -17.36
C THR A 108 -7.51 4.85 -17.90
N ASN A 109 -7.66 4.80 -19.23
CA ASN A 109 -8.94 4.48 -19.88
C ASN A 109 -9.41 3.05 -19.55
N THR A 110 -8.50 2.08 -19.58
CA THR A 110 -8.78 0.69 -19.19
C THR A 110 -9.12 0.57 -17.70
N GLY A 111 -8.42 1.32 -16.84
CA GLY A 111 -8.73 1.41 -15.42
C GLY A 111 -10.11 2.02 -15.15
N ASP A 112 -10.51 3.05 -15.89
CA ASP A 112 -11.84 3.65 -15.81
C ASP A 112 -12.94 2.70 -16.30
N ALA A 113 -12.70 1.97 -17.38
CA ALA A 113 -13.64 0.96 -17.88
C ALA A 113 -13.89 -0.14 -16.83
N PHE A 114 -12.82 -0.66 -16.22
CA PHE A 114 -12.92 -1.68 -15.17
C PHE A 114 -13.64 -1.16 -13.91
N ARG A 115 -13.43 0.11 -13.53
CA ARG A 115 -14.18 0.73 -12.42
C ARG A 115 -15.67 0.77 -12.72
N ARG A 116 -16.06 1.26 -13.90
CA ARG A 116 -17.48 1.33 -14.31
C ARG A 116 -18.13 -0.06 -14.34
N GLU A 117 -17.43 -1.06 -14.86
CA GLU A 117 -17.93 -2.44 -14.86
C GLU A 117 -18.17 -2.96 -13.44
N LYS A 118 -17.21 -2.73 -12.54
CA LYS A 118 -17.34 -3.11 -11.13
C LYS A 118 -18.52 -2.40 -10.45
N ASP A 119 -18.71 -1.12 -10.71
CA ASP A 119 -19.81 -0.34 -10.13
C ASP A 119 -21.18 -0.87 -10.60
N VAL A 120 -21.30 -1.28 -11.86
CA VAL A 120 -22.51 -1.93 -12.39
C VAL A 120 -22.77 -3.26 -11.70
N VAL A 121 -21.74 -4.08 -11.48
CA VAL A 121 -21.88 -5.37 -10.76
C VAL A 121 -22.31 -5.14 -9.31
N LEU A 122 -21.75 -4.15 -8.62
CA LEU A 122 -22.13 -3.81 -7.25
C LEU A 122 -23.58 -3.31 -7.17
N ALA A 123 -24.01 -2.49 -8.13
CA ALA A 123 -25.39 -2.02 -8.21
C ALA A 123 -26.38 -3.17 -8.45
N LEU A 124 -26.02 -4.13 -9.32
CA LEU A 124 -26.82 -5.33 -9.57
C LEU A 124 -26.90 -6.22 -8.33
N GLN A 125 -25.79 -6.39 -7.60
CA GLN A 125 -25.80 -7.15 -6.35
C GLN A 125 -26.66 -6.46 -5.27
N ALA A 126 -26.67 -5.13 -5.22
CA ALA A 126 -27.51 -4.38 -4.30
C ALA A 126 -29.00 -4.57 -4.62
N SER A 127 -29.39 -4.51 -5.90
CA SER A 127 -30.78 -4.75 -6.32
C SER A 127 -31.24 -6.19 -6.06
N GLU A 128 -30.35 -7.17 -6.23
CA GLU A 128 -30.63 -8.56 -5.87
C GLU A 128 -30.84 -8.74 -4.36
N ARG A 129 -30.05 -8.06 -3.52
CA ARG A 129 -30.24 -8.07 -2.05
C ARG A 129 -31.56 -7.43 -1.64
N GLU A 130 -31.94 -6.32 -2.27
CA GLU A 130 -33.23 -5.68 -2.03
C GLU A 130 -34.40 -6.60 -2.41
N ARG A 131 -34.29 -7.28 -3.56
CA ARG A 131 -35.27 -8.29 -3.98
C ARG A 131 -35.37 -9.45 -2.99
N MET A 132 -34.24 -9.94 -2.48
CA MET A 132 -34.24 -10.99 -1.44
C MET A 132 -34.88 -10.50 -0.15
N ALA A 133 -34.58 -9.27 0.29
CA ALA A 133 -35.20 -8.69 1.49
C ALA A 133 -36.72 -8.56 1.34
N SER A 134 -37.20 -8.16 0.15
CA SER A 134 -38.63 -8.12 -0.15
C SER A 134 -39.28 -9.51 -0.10
N LEU A 135 -38.62 -10.54 -0.64
CA LEU A 135 -39.11 -11.92 -0.55
C LEU A 135 -39.14 -12.44 0.89
N VAL A 136 -38.15 -12.11 1.71
CA VAL A 136 -38.13 -12.46 3.14
C VAL A 136 -39.29 -11.81 3.88
N ALA A 137 -39.56 -10.52 3.65
CA ALA A 137 -40.69 -9.82 4.26
C ALA A 137 -42.04 -10.46 3.88
N LEU A 138 -42.21 -10.88 2.62
CA LEU A 138 -43.42 -11.59 2.18
C LEU A 138 -43.57 -12.97 2.85
N LEU A 139 -42.47 -13.68 3.08
CA LEU A 139 -42.47 -14.96 3.78
C LEU A 139 -42.81 -14.78 5.27
N GLU A 140 -42.25 -13.76 5.92
CA GLU A 140 -42.57 -13.41 7.31
C GLU A 140 -44.05 -13.02 7.46
N GLU A 141 -44.59 -12.23 6.53
CA GLU A 141 -46.02 -11.89 6.53
C GLU A 141 -46.90 -13.14 6.35
N ALA A 142 -46.54 -14.03 5.42
CA ALA A 142 -47.26 -15.28 5.20
C ALA A 142 -47.21 -16.20 6.43
N GLN A 143 -46.06 -16.27 7.11
CA GLN A 143 -45.89 -17.01 8.35
C GLN A 143 -46.75 -16.43 9.47
N ASN A 144 -46.74 -15.11 9.66
CA ASN A 144 -47.58 -14.44 10.67
C ASN A 144 -49.07 -14.73 10.44
N ARG A 145 -49.54 -14.66 9.19
CA ARG A 145 -50.92 -15.02 8.83
C ARG A 145 -51.26 -16.48 9.14
N TYR A 146 -50.31 -17.39 8.93
CA TYR A 146 -50.47 -18.80 9.28
C TYR A 146 -50.56 -19.00 10.80
N GLU A 147 -49.68 -18.35 11.57
CA GLU A 147 -49.71 -18.42 13.04
C GLU A 147 -50.99 -17.82 13.63
N ASP A 148 -51.50 -16.72 13.04
CA ASP A 148 -52.79 -16.13 13.40
C ASP A 148 -53.95 -17.10 13.14
N ALA A 149 -53.96 -17.75 11.97
CA ALA A 149 -54.97 -18.76 11.63
C ALA A 149 -54.91 -19.97 12.57
N GLU A 150 -53.70 -20.40 12.95
CA GLU A 150 -53.50 -21.50 13.89
C GLU A 150 -53.96 -21.13 15.32
N ARG A 151 -53.66 -19.91 15.78
CA ARG A 151 -54.20 -19.40 17.06
C ARG A 151 -55.73 -19.31 17.04
N ALA A 152 -56.33 -18.86 15.93
CA ALA A 152 -57.77 -18.84 15.75
C ALA A 152 -58.36 -20.26 15.78
N ARG A 153 -57.70 -21.23 15.13
CA ARG A 153 -58.09 -22.66 15.14
C ARG A 153 -58.04 -23.23 16.56
N GLN A 154 -56.96 -23.01 17.30
CA GLN A 154 -56.81 -23.47 18.69
C GLN A 154 -57.88 -22.85 19.61
N SER A 155 -58.18 -21.55 19.44
CA SER A 155 -59.26 -20.88 20.18
C SER A 155 -60.63 -21.50 19.86
N ALA A 156 -60.90 -21.80 18.59
CA ALA A 156 -62.14 -22.46 18.18
C ALA A 156 -62.26 -23.87 18.77
N ILE A 157 -61.18 -24.66 18.76
CA ILE A 157 -61.13 -25.98 19.39
C ILE A 157 -61.40 -25.87 20.89
N PHE A 158 -60.74 -24.95 21.59
CA PHE A 158 -60.97 -24.74 23.02
C PHE A 158 -62.43 -24.37 23.32
N LYS A 159 -63.03 -23.47 22.53
CA LYS A 159 -64.45 -23.11 22.67
C LYS A 159 -65.38 -24.30 22.40
N LEU A 160 -65.08 -25.13 21.41
CA LEU A 160 -65.86 -26.35 21.15
C LEU A 160 -65.73 -27.35 22.29
N SER A 161 -64.52 -27.57 22.82
CA SER A 161 -64.28 -28.43 23.97
C SER A 161 -64.95 -27.91 25.23
N SER A 162 -64.97 -26.59 25.48
CA SER A 162 -65.67 -26.01 26.63
C SER A 162 -67.19 -26.07 26.46
N LEU A 163 -67.72 -25.93 25.24
CA LEU A 163 -69.14 -26.16 24.95
C LEU A 163 -69.53 -27.64 25.13
N GLN A 164 -68.65 -28.58 24.77
CA GLN A 164 -68.86 -30.00 25.04
C GLN A 164 -68.82 -30.30 26.54
N ALA A 165 -67.87 -29.74 27.28
CA ALA A 165 -67.78 -29.88 28.73
C ALA A 165 -69.00 -29.28 29.44
N THR A 166 -69.41 -28.06 29.09
CA THR A 166 -70.62 -27.43 29.65
C THR A 166 -71.89 -28.17 29.26
N ARG A 167 -71.97 -28.80 28.08
CA ARG A 167 -73.08 -29.70 27.73
C ARG A 167 -73.09 -30.95 28.62
N ALA A 168 -71.92 -31.53 28.91
CA ALA A 168 -71.80 -32.65 29.86
C ALA A 168 -72.16 -32.20 31.30
N ASP A 169 -71.73 -31.02 31.72
CA ASP A 169 -71.98 -30.47 33.05
C ASP A 169 -73.43 -30.02 33.23
N THR A 170 -74.10 -29.45 32.22
CA THR A 170 -75.54 -29.12 32.29
C THR A 170 -76.40 -30.38 32.29
N THR A 171 -75.97 -31.43 31.57
CA THR A 171 -76.55 -32.77 31.72
C THR A 171 -76.37 -33.30 33.14
N SER A 172 -75.28 -32.91 33.82
CA SER A 172 -74.97 -33.31 35.20
C SER A 172 -75.61 -32.41 36.28
N GLN A 173 -75.80 -31.11 36.01
CA GLN A 173 -76.33 -30.08 36.93
C GLN A 173 -77.84 -29.87 36.81
N SER A 174 -78.50 -30.42 35.78
CA SER A 174 -79.97 -30.59 35.77
C SER A 174 -80.48 -31.43 36.96
N LEU A 175 -79.59 -31.97 37.80
CA LEU A 175 -79.92 -32.72 39.00
C LEU A 175 -79.88 -31.90 40.30
N LEU A 176 -79.41 -30.64 40.36
CA LEU A 176 -79.36 -29.86 41.64
C LEU A 176 -79.49 -28.30 41.49
N PRO A 177 -80.15 -27.57 42.43
CA PRO A 177 -80.50 -26.14 42.30
C PRO A 177 -79.48 -25.14 42.95
N PRO A 178 -79.37 -23.86 42.50
CA PRO A 178 -78.26 -22.95 42.86
C PRO A 178 -78.59 -21.80 43.85
N VAL A 179 -77.56 -21.21 44.45
CA VAL A 179 -77.57 -19.98 45.29
C VAL A 179 -76.43 -19.01 44.87
N PRO A 180 -76.64 -17.67 44.79
CA PRO A 180 -75.62 -16.71 44.33
C PRO A 180 -74.94 -15.87 45.44
N LYS A 181 -73.71 -15.38 45.18
CA LYS A 181 -73.00 -14.35 45.97
C LYS A 181 -72.19 -13.38 45.08
N THR A 182 -72.16 -12.11 45.50
CA THR A 182 -71.64 -10.89 44.84
C THR A 182 -70.29 -10.45 45.45
N ILE A 183 -69.41 -9.78 44.67
CA ILE A 183 -68.15 -9.14 45.12
C ILE A 183 -68.01 -7.74 44.46
N PRO A 184 -67.51 -6.69 45.16
CA PRO A 184 -67.17 -5.38 44.57
C PRO A 184 -65.65 -5.09 44.41
N ALA A 185 -65.32 -4.10 43.57
CA ALA A 185 -63.97 -3.66 43.14
C ALA A 185 -63.33 -2.53 44.00
N PRO A 186 -62.01 -2.26 43.89
CA PRO A 186 -61.30 -1.23 44.70
C PRO A 186 -61.08 0.12 43.98
N ARG A 187 -60.88 1.17 44.79
CA ARG A 187 -60.71 2.60 44.42
C ARG A 187 -59.23 3.00 44.27
N SER A 188 -58.99 3.92 43.33
CA SER A 188 -57.77 4.68 43.06
C SER A 188 -57.61 5.88 44.02
N LEU A 189 -56.39 6.15 44.49
CA LEU A 189 -56.04 7.32 45.30
C LEU A 189 -55.18 8.30 44.47
N ALA A 190 -55.68 9.53 44.41
CA ALA A 190 -55.03 10.69 43.81
C ALA A 190 -54.36 11.57 44.88
N SER A 191 -53.26 12.22 44.45
CA SER A 191 -52.86 13.60 44.74
C SER A 191 -52.76 14.09 46.19
N ASN A 192 -51.53 14.39 46.63
CA ASN A 192 -51.26 15.40 47.66
C ASN A 192 -50.45 16.56 47.06
N ALA A 193 -51.14 17.69 46.85
CA ALA A 193 -50.53 18.98 46.58
C ALA A 193 -50.51 19.80 47.89
N ILE A 194 -49.30 20.16 48.31
CA ILE A 194 -48.87 21.50 48.75
C ILE A 194 -49.78 22.18 49.78
N LEU A 195 -49.34 22.17 51.04
CA LEU A 195 -49.73 23.16 52.05
C LEU A 195 -48.48 23.70 52.77
N ASP A 196 -48.42 25.02 52.83
CA ASP A 196 -48.06 25.84 54.01
C ASP A 196 -46.62 26.32 54.27
N GLY A 197 -46.55 27.56 54.78
CA GLY A 197 -45.40 28.13 55.48
C GLY A 197 -44.74 29.34 54.80
N SER A 198 -45.15 30.56 55.18
CA SER A 198 -44.46 31.83 54.90
C SER A 198 -43.03 31.84 55.47
N LEU A 199 -42.07 31.31 54.71
CA LEU A 199 -40.64 31.47 54.99
C LEU A 199 -40.22 32.91 54.70
N ASP A 200 -39.52 33.50 55.67
CA ASP A 200 -38.91 34.82 55.57
C ASP A 200 -38.10 34.92 54.27
N PHE A 201 -38.07 36.09 53.65
CA PHE A 201 -37.55 36.25 52.28
C PHE A 201 -36.10 35.76 52.18
N ASP A 202 -35.32 35.96 53.24
CA ASP A 202 -33.94 35.51 53.37
C ASP A 202 -33.79 33.98 53.51
N GLU A 203 -34.71 33.30 54.21
CA GLU A 203 -34.72 31.83 54.31
C GLU A 203 -35.03 31.17 52.96
N ARG A 204 -35.90 31.80 52.15
CA ARG A 204 -36.17 31.37 50.78
C ARG A 204 -34.95 31.54 49.88
N ILE A 205 -34.24 32.66 49.99
CA ILE A 205 -33.02 32.90 49.23
C ILE A 205 -31.95 31.86 49.59
N GLU A 206 -31.74 31.58 50.88
CA GLU A 206 -30.77 30.57 51.31
C GLU A 206 -31.17 29.14 50.94
N LYS A 207 -32.47 28.84 50.86
CA LYS A 207 -32.96 27.58 50.31
C LYS A 207 -32.64 27.47 48.82
N TYR A 208 -32.93 28.51 48.03
CA TYR A 208 -32.62 28.50 46.59
C TYR A 208 -31.13 28.42 46.30
N LYS A 209 -30.27 29.07 47.09
CA LYS A 209 -28.81 28.93 46.98
C LYS A 209 -28.36 27.48 47.20
N ARG A 210 -28.88 26.82 48.24
CA ARG A 210 -28.62 25.40 48.51
C ARG A 210 -29.13 24.49 47.40
N ASP A 211 -30.32 24.75 46.86
CA ASP A 211 -30.90 23.98 45.76
C ASP A 211 -30.11 24.15 44.46
N ILE A 212 -29.62 25.37 44.16
CA ILE A 212 -28.75 25.65 43.01
C ILE A 212 -27.39 24.95 43.17
N GLU A 213 -26.81 24.95 44.37
CA GLU A 213 -25.54 24.27 44.64
C GLU A 213 -25.68 22.75 44.53
N LEU A 214 -26.77 22.18 45.05
CA LEU A 214 -27.12 20.77 44.87
C LEU A 214 -27.32 20.40 43.39
N LEU A 215 -27.93 21.29 42.60
CA LEU A 215 -28.09 21.09 41.16
C LEU A 215 -26.75 21.12 40.43
N ARG A 216 -25.83 22.01 40.81
CA ARG A 216 -24.47 22.05 40.26
C ARG A 216 -23.70 20.78 40.56
N GLN A 217 -23.71 20.34 41.82
CA GLN A 217 -23.05 19.10 42.24
C GLN A 217 -23.63 17.88 41.51
N LYS A 218 -24.96 17.81 41.35
CA LYS A 218 -25.60 16.75 40.57
C LYS A 218 -25.17 16.79 39.11
N LEU A 219 -25.09 17.98 38.51
CA LEU A 219 -24.71 18.14 37.11
C LEU A 219 -23.26 17.72 36.89
N GLU A 220 -22.34 18.16 37.75
CA GLU A 220 -20.92 17.76 37.73
C GLU A 220 -20.77 16.24 37.87
N LEU A 221 -21.50 15.61 38.81
CA LEU A 221 -21.48 14.17 39.01
C LEU A 221 -22.05 13.40 37.80
N THR A 222 -23.07 13.95 37.13
CA THR A 222 -23.59 13.35 35.87
C THR A 222 -22.61 13.50 34.70
N GLU A 223 -21.89 14.62 34.61
CA GLU A 223 -20.85 14.82 33.60
C GLU A 223 -19.67 13.86 33.82
N GLU A 224 -19.22 13.69 35.06
CA GLU A 224 -18.19 12.70 35.41
C GLU A 224 -18.62 11.27 35.09
N GLN A 225 -19.87 10.89 35.42
CA GLN A 225 -20.39 9.58 35.06
C GLN A 225 -20.50 9.37 33.55
N ALA A 226 -20.86 10.41 32.80
CA ALA A 226 -20.90 10.35 31.34
C ALA A 226 -19.48 10.19 30.75
N ALA A 227 -18.51 10.92 31.30
CA ALA A 227 -17.10 10.83 30.91
C ALA A 227 -16.51 9.44 31.19
N GLU A 228 -16.78 8.85 32.36
CA GLU A 228 -16.34 7.48 32.68
C GLU A 228 -17.03 6.42 31.81
N ARG A 229 -18.34 6.55 31.52
CA ARG A 229 -19.01 5.66 30.56
C ARG A 229 -18.40 5.76 29.17
N GLN A 230 -18.08 6.97 28.70
CA GLN A 230 -17.44 7.17 27.41
C GLN A 230 -16.03 6.57 27.38
N LYS A 231 -15.24 6.78 28.43
CA LYS A 231 -13.90 6.20 28.58
C LYS A 231 -13.94 4.67 28.59
N MET A 232 -14.89 4.08 29.31
CA MET A 232 -15.11 2.63 29.31
C MET A 232 -15.49 2.12 27.91
N ALA A 233 -16.43 2.78 27.23
CA ALA A 233 -16.83 2.41 25.88
C ALA A 233 -15.66 2.47 24.88
N VAL A 234 -14.83 3.52 24.96
CA VAL A 234 -13.62 3.63 24.14
C VAL A 234 -12.62 2.52 24.46
N SER A 235 -12.42 2.18 25.74
CA SER A 235 -11.50 1.10 26.13
C SER A 235 -11.96 -0.28 25.63
N LEU A 236 -13.28 -0.55 25.66
CA LEU A 236 -13.86 -1.78 25.13
C LEU A 236 -13.70 -1.84 23.60
N ALA A 237 -13.99 -0.75 22.90
CA ALA A 237 -13.81 -0.67 21.44
C ALA A 237 -12.33 -0.85 21.04
N LEU A 238 -11.38 -0.28 21.80
CA LEU A 238 -9.96 -0.51 21.57
C LEU A 238 -9.55 -1.96 21.79
N HIS A 239 -10.08 -2.61 22.82
CA HIS A 239 -9.81 -4.02 23.10
C HIS A 239 -10.39 -4.94 22.02
N GLU A 240 -11.63 -4.68 21.58
CA GLU A 240 -12.29 -5.42 20.49
C GLU A 240 -11.52 -5.27 19.18
N THR A 241 -11.14 -4.04 18.80
CA THR A 241 -10.34 -3.80 17.58
C THR A 241 -8.94 -4.44 17.66
N GLN A 242 -8.34 -4.53 18.84
CA GLN A 242 -7.07 -5.22 19.04
C GLN A 242 -7.20 -6.74 18.85
N LEU A 243 -8.29 -7.34 19.36
CA LEU A 243 -8.64 -8.74 19.14
C LEU A 243 -8.87 -9.03 17.66
N ASP A 244 -9.64 -8.19 16.97
CA ASP A 244 -9.90 -8.33 15.53
C ASP A 244 -8.61 -8.25 14.72
N TYR A 245 -7.74 -7.29 15.03
CA TYR A 245 -6.44 -7.16 14.38
C TYR A 245 -5.58 -8.42 14.60
N SER A 246 -5.52 -8.92 15.84
CA SER A 246 -4.79 -10.15 16.17
C SER A 246 -5.33 -11.36 15.38
N ASN A 247 -6.66 -11.51 15.29
CA ASN A 247 -7.29 -12.57 14.53
C ASN A 247 -6.97 -12.50 13.03
N VAL A 248 -6.99 -11.29 12.44
CA VAL A 248 -6.63 -11.09 11.03
C VAL A 248 -5.17 -11.45 10.77
N VAL A 249 -4.25 -11.08 11.67
CA VAL A 249 -2.83 -11.40 11.56
C VAL A 249 -2.60 -12.91 11.63
N GLU A 250 -3.19 -13.59 12.62
CA GLU A 250 -3.06 -15.05 12.75
C GLU A 250 -3.68 -15.78 11.56
N HIS A 251 -4.86 -15.36 11.10
CA HIS A 251 -5.47 -15.93 9.89
C HIS A 251 -4.56 -15.76 8.66
N MET A 252 -3.99 -14.57 8.46
CA MET A 252 -3.09 -14.30 7.34
C MET A 252 -1.80 -15.11 7.43
N LYS A 253 -1.26 -15.32 8.65
CA LYS A 253 -0.11 -16.18 8.90
C LYS A 253 -0.42 -17.63 8.53
N MET A 254 -1.53 -18.19 9.04
CA MET A 254 -1.98 -19.54 8.70
C MET A 254 -2.21 -19.72 7.20
N GLU A 255 -2.76 -18.71 6.52
CA GLU A 255 -2.95 -18.76 5.07
C GLU A 255 -1.61 -18.75 4.31
N CYS A 256 -0.62 -17.97 4.77
CA CYS A 256 0.72 -17.99 4.19
C CYS A 256 1.40 -19.36 4.38
N GLU A 257 1.32 -19.93 5.58
CA GLU A 257 1.84 -21.27 5.88
C GLU A 257 1.19 -22.35 5.00
N ARG A 258 -0.14 -22.29 4.84
CA ARG A 258 -0.88 -23.17 3.94
C ARG A 258 -0.37 -23.07 2.50
N ARG A 259 -0.23 -21.85 1.96
CA ARG A 259 0.27 -21.65 0.58
C ARG A 259 1.71 -22.16 0.41
N ILE A 260 2.57 -21.99 1.42
CA ILE A 260 3.95 -22.52 1.40
C ILE A 260 3.91 -24.05 1.38
N ASN A 261 3.07 -24.67 2.19
CA ASN A 261 2.93 -26.13 2.23
C ASN A 261 2.37 -26.68 0.91
N GLU A 262 1.38 -26.03 0.32
CA GLU A 262 0.87 -26.37 -1.02
C GLU A 262 1.95 -26.25 -2.09
N TRP A 263 2.78 -25.20 -2.03
CA TRP A 263 3.88 -25.01 -2.97
C TRP A 263 4.96 -26.10 -2.81
N ARG A 264 5.38 -26.40 -1.57
CA ARG A 264 6.32 -27.48 -1.25
C ARG A 264 5.80 -28.83 -1.71
N HIS A 265 4.51 -29.11 -1.47
CA HIS A 265 3.87 -30.34 -1.95
C HIS A 265 3.88 -30.41 -3.48
N GLY A 266 3.48 -29.34 -4.16
CA GLY A 266 3.52 -29.27 -5.62
C GLY A 266 4.95 -29.42 -6.18
N GLU A 267 5.96 -28.93 -5.47
CA GLU A 267 7.37 -29.12 -5.85
C GLU A 267 7.84 -30.56 -5.65
N ALA A 268 7.47 -31.20 -4.54
CA ALA A 268 7.76 -32.61 -4.30
C ALA A 268 7.10 -33.51 -5.36
N VAL A 269 5.85 -33.22 -5.76
CA VAL A 269 5.17 -33.93 -6.84
C VAL A 269 5.91 -33.77 -8.17
N ARG A 270 6.27 -32.54 -8.56
CA ARG A 270 7.05 -32.30 -9.79
C ARG A 270 8.41 -33.00 -9.78
N ALA A 271 9.09 -33.03 -8.63
CA ALA A 271 10.36 -33.73 -8.48
C ALA A 271 10.18 -35.25 -8.71
N LYS A 272 9.13 -35.83 -8.13
CA LYS A 272 8.79 -37.25 -8.31
C LYS A 272 8.37 -37.57 -9.76
N GLU A 273 7.60 -36.69 -10.40
CA GLU A 273 7.25 -36.85 -11.82
C GLU A 273 8.49 -36.80 -12.72
N LYS A 274 9.44 -35.92 -12.42
CA LYS A 274 10.72 -35.85 -13.14
C LYS A 274 11.55 -37.11 -12.95
N GLU A 275 11.61 -37.64 -11.74
CA GLU A 275 12.27 -38.92 -11.44
C GLU A 275 11.63 -40.08 -12.20
N SER A 276 10.30 -40.19 -12.15
CA SER A 276 9.54 -41.19 -12.91
C SER A 276 9.81 -41.11 -14.41
N ALA A 277 9.83 -39.90 -14.97
CA ALA A 277 10.13 -39.70 -16.39
C ALA A 277 11.57 -40.10 -16.75
N MET A 278 12.55 -39.87 -15.87
CA MET A 278 13.93 -40.32 -16.07
C MET A 278 14.03 -41.85 -15.99
N ASP A 279 13.28 -42.50 -15.10
CA ASP A 279 13.29 -43.95 -14.98
C ASP A 279 12.60 -44.65 -16.16
N GLU A 280 11.53 -44.06 -16.70
CA GLU A 280 10.93 -44.47 -17.97
C GLU A 280 11.91 -44.34 -19.14
N ASP A 281 12.66 -43.24 -19.22
CA ASP A 281 13.68 -43.04 -20.26
C ASP A 281 14.81 -44.07 -20.14
N ARG A 282 15.32 -44.31 -18.91
CA ARG A 282 16.29 -45.38 -18.64
C ARG A 282 15.76 -46.76 -19.03
N TYR A 283 14.49 -47.04 -18.77
CA TYR A 283 13.86 -48.28 -19.19
C TYR A 283 13.77 -48.37 -20.72
N SER A 284 13.38 -47.28 -21.39
CA SER A 284 13.32 -47.19 -22.85
C SER A 284 14.69 -47.43 -23.48
N ILE A 285 15.76 -46.80 -22.98
CA ILE A 285 17.12 -46.99 -23.48
C ILE A 285 17.57 -48.46 -23.32
N ARG A 286 17.30 -49.08 -22.16
CA ARG A 286 17.61 -50.51 -21.96
C ARG A 286 16.86 -51.40 -22.95
N LEU A 287 15.61 -51.07 -23.23
CA LEU A 287 14.77 -51.82 -24.15
C LEU A 287 15.25 -51.64 -25.60
N GLU A 288 15.57 -50.42 -26.02
CA GLU A 288 16.16 -50.14 -27.34
C GLU A 288 17.50 -50.84 -27.52
N MET A 289 18.37 -50.85 -26.51
CA MET A 289 19.63 -51.59 -26.55
C MET A 289 19.41 -53.11 -26.71
N LYS A 290 18.41 -53.67 -26.01
CA LYS A 290 18.04 -55.09 -26.16
C LYS A 290 17.55 -55.40 -27.57
N TYR A 291 16.71 -54.54 -28.15
CA TYR A 291 16.23 -54.70 -29.52
C TYR A 291 17.33 -54.51 -30.56
N ALA A 292 18.22 -53.55 -30.37
CA ALA A 292 19.38 -53.34 -31.25
C ALA A 292 20.28 -54.57 -31.27
N LEU A 293 20.52 -55.20 -30.12
CA LEU A 293 21.32 -56.42 -30.00
C LEU A 293 20.62 -57.62 -30.68
N GLN A 294 19.30 -57.76 -30.50
CA GLN A 294 18.52 -58.78 -31.21
C GLN A 294 18.53 -58.56 -32.72
N ARG A 295 18.40 -57.30 -33.18
CA ARG A 295 18.47 -56.95 -34.60
C ARG A 295 19.83 -57.29 -35.20
N SER A 296 20.91 -56.95 -34.50
CA SER A 296 22.26 -57.34 -34.91
C SER A 296 22.44 -58.86 -35.02
N GLN A 297 21.87 -59.64 -34.10
CA GLN A 297 21.89 -61.11 -34.20
C GLN A 297 21.11 -61.64 -35.41
N ILE A 298 19.97 -61.02 -35.74
CA ILE A 298 19.19 -61.36 -36.93
C ILE A 298 20.01 -61.01 -38.19
N ASP A 299 20.57 -59.81 -38.26
CA ASP A 299 21.38 -59.36 -39.40
C ASP A 299 22.61 -60.26 -39.60
N GLN A 300 23.27 -60.70 -38.51
CA GLN A 300 24.35 -61.69 -38.57
C GLN A 300 23.87 -63.05 -39.11
N ARG A 301 22.69 -63.53 -38.70
CA ARG A 301 22.12 -64.78 -39.23
C ARG A 301 21.75 -64.64 -40.71
N VAL A 302 21.18 -63.51 -41.11
CA VAL A 302 20.83 -63.22 -42.52
C VAL A 302 22.10 -63.15 -43.36
N ALA A 303 23.12 -62.41 -42.91
CA ALA A 303 24.42 -62.32 -43.59
C ALA A 303 25.10 -63.70 -43.69
N PHE A 304 25.02 -64.54 -42.65
CA PHE A 304 25.52 -65.90 -42.67
C PHE A 304 24.76 -66.78 -43.69
N LEU A 305 23.42 -66.70 -43.72
CA LEU A 305 22.60 -67.43 -44.70
C LEU A 305 22.82 -66.94 -46.14
N GLN A 306 23.02 -65.64 -46.34
CA GLN A 306 23.38 -65.04 -47.63
C GLN A 306 24.77 -65.50 -48.09
N ALA A 307 25.76 -65.47 -47.21
CA ALA A 307 27.08 -66.02 -47.51
C ALA A 307 27.00 -67.52 -47.83
N GLN A 308 26.17 -68.30 -47.13
CA GLN A 308 25.97 -69.71 -47.42
C GLN A 308 25.28 -69.95 -48.77
N THR A 309 24.39 -69.06 -49.20
CA THR A 309 23.75 -69.11 -50.53
C THR A 309 24.72 -68.68 -51.64
N ASP A 310 25.61 -67.72 -51.38
CA ASP A 310 26.67 -67.31 -52.33
C ASP A 310 27.73 -68.41 -52.53
N PHE A 311 28.01 -69.22 -51.50
CA PHE A 311 28.88 -70.42 -51.62
C PHE A 311 28.19 -71.62 -52.26
N THR A 312 26.85 -71.66 -52.29
CA THR A 312 26.06 -72.72 -52.96
C THR A 312 25.46 -72.20 -54.27
N GLY A 313 26.32 -71.70 -55.16
CA GLY A 313 25.93 -71.29 -56.50
C GLY A 313 25.29 -72.43 -57.31
N LYS A 314 23.96 -72.45 -57.35
CA LYS A 314 23.14 -73.01 -58.45
C LYS A 314 21.73 -72.41 -58.40
N PRO A 315 21.24 -71.80 -59.50
CA PRO A 315 19.86 -71.34 -59.57
C PRO A 315 18.95 -72.54 -59.86
N SER A 316 18.07 -72.88 -58.91
CA SER A 316 16.93 -73.76 -59.18
C SER A 316 15.66 -72.91 -59.17
N PRO A 317 14.98 -72.72 -60.31
CA PRO A 317 13.70 -72.05 -60.37
C PRO A 317 12.60 -73.09 -60.14
N ARG A 318 12.22 -73.35 -58.90
CA ARG A 318 10.96 -74.05 -58.59
C ARG A 318 10.34 -73.50 -57.32
N GLY A 319 9.09 -73.04 -57.45
CA GLY A 319 8.19 -72.86 -56.34
C GLY A 319 7.69 -71.44 -56.15
N LEU A 320 7.13 -70.81 -57.20
CA LEU A 320 6.09 -69.81 -57.02
C LEU A 320 4.88 -70.55 -56.43
N VAL A 321 4.82 -70.60 -55.10
CA VAL A 321 3.58 -70.89 -54.37
C VAL A 321 3.16 -69.56 -53.80
N GLU A 322 2.12 -68.99 -54.41
CA GLU A 322 1.37 -67.87 -53.88
C GLU A 322 0.91 -68.25 -52.46
N SER A 323 1.57 -67.66 -51.47
CA SER A 323 1.10 -67.60 -50.10
C SER A 323 0.55 -66.19 -49.93
N ASP A 324 -0.76 -66.07 -49.82
CA ASP A 324 -1.54 -64.82 -49.74
C ASP A 324 -1.27 -63.96 -48.48
N PHE A 325 -0.17 -64.21 -47.78
CA PHE A 325 0.40 -63.33 -46.76
C PHE A 325 1.84 -63.01 -47.12
N SER A 326 2.02 -62.10 -48.09
CA SER A 326 3.36 -61.71 -48.52
C SER A 326 4.12 -61.05 -47.36
N ILE A 327 5.37 -61.48 -47.16
CA ILE A 327 6.33 -60.91 -46.20
C ILE A 327 6.49 -59.38 -46.39
N GLY A 328 6.28 -58.87 -47.62
CA GLY A 328 6.28 -57.43 -47.91
C GLY A 328 5.10 -56.67 -47.30
N THR A 329 3.92 -57.30 -47.19
CA THR A 329 2.75 -56.69 -46.52
C THR A 329 2.96 -56.53 -45.01
N LEU A 330 3.65 -57.48 -44.38
CA LEU A 330 3.97 -57.41 -42.95
C LEU A 330 5.01 -56.33 -42.67
N ASP A 331 6.02 -56.18 -43.54
CA ASP A 331 7.05 -55.16 -43.43
C ASP A 331 6.46 -53.74 -43.61
N GLU A 332 5.52 -53.57 -44.55
CA GLU A 332 4.80 -52.31 -44.74
C GLU A 332 3.95 -51.92 -43.51
N VAL A 333 3.30 -52.91 -42.87
CA VAL A 333 2.56 -52.69 -41.60
C VAL A 333 3.53 -52.34 -40.46
N LEU A 334 4.69 -52.97 -40.39
CA LEU A 334 5.72 -52.70 -39.37
C LEU A 334 6.29 -51.28 -39.53
N VAL A 335 6.61 -50.85 -40.76
CA VAL A 335 7.08 -49.49 -41.06
C VAL A 335 5.98 -48.46 -40.76
N ARG A 336 4.72 -48.72 -41.11
CA ARG A 336 3.59 -47.85 -40.74
C ARG A 336 3.44 -47.74 -39.22
N MET A 337 3.55 -48.84 -38.49
CA MET A 337 3.45 -48.85 -37.03
C MET A 337 4.62 -48.09 -36.37
N GLN A 338 5.85 -48.24 -36.89
CA GLN A 338 7.02 -47.50 -36.41
C GLN A 338 6.90 -46.00 -36.71
N LEU A 339 6.43 -45.61 -37.89
CA LEU A 339 6.17 -44.21 -38.22
C LEU A 339 5.09 -43.61 -37.32
N GLU A 340 4.04 -44.35 -37.00
CA GLU A 340 2.99 -43.89 -36.09
C GLU A 340 3.47 -43.81 -34.64
N GLN A 341 4.35 -44.70 -34.18
CA GLN A 341 5.05 -44.57 -32.90
C GLN A 341 5.96 -43.33 -32.85
N VAL A 342 6.69 -43.03 -33.93
CA VAL A 342 7.51 -41.80 -33.99
C VAL A 342 6.61 -40.56 -34.00
N ARG A 343 5.48 -40.60 -34.70
CA ARG A 343 4.49 -39.51 -34.75
C ARG A 343 3.91 -39.22 -33.37
N THR A 344 3.47 -40.25 -32.65
CA THR A 344 2.92 -40.14 -31.29
C THR A 344 3.96 -39.62 -30.29
N ARG A 345 5.19 -40.16 -30.30
CA ARG A 345 6.30 -39.64 -29.46
C ARG A 345 6.60 -38.16 -29.74
N ARG A 346 6.63 -37.75 -31.01
CA ARG A 346 6.85 -36.34 -31.40
C ARG A 346 5.70 -35.44 -30.91
N PHE A 347 4.46 -35.90 -31.02
CA PHE A 347 3.30 -35.15 -30.55
C PHE A 347 3.29 -35.00 -29.02
N GLU A 348 3.65 -36.05 -28.28
CA GLU A 348 3.81 -35.97 -26.83
C GLU A 348 4.94 -35.05 -26.39
N ALA A 349 6.09 -35.10 -27.08
CA ALA A 349 7.20 -34.18 -26.84
C ALA A 349 6.77 -32.71 -27.08
N LEU A 350 6.01 -32.45 -28.15
CA LEU A 350 5.45 -31.13 -28.43
C LEU A 350 4.49 -30.68 -27.32
N LYS A 351 3.61 -31.57 -26.84
CA LYS A 351 2.69 -31.29 -25.73
C LYS A 351 3.45 -30.94 -24.45
N LYS A 352 4.49 -31.71 -24.10
CA LYS A 352 5.36 -31.43 -22.94
C LYS A 352 6.07 -30.09 -23.10
N ALA A 353 6.60 -29.78 -24.29
CA ALA A 353 7.26 -28.50 -24.56
C ALA A 353 6.31 -27.30 -24.41
N LEU A 354 5.07 -27.42 -24.90
CA LEU A 354 4.03 -26.40 -24.74
C LEU A 354 3.66 -26.20 -23.27
N LEU A 355 3.52 -27.27 -22.49
CA LEU A 355 3.27 -27.18 -21.05
C LEU A 355 4.40 -26.49 -20.29
N ILE A 356 5.67 -26.81 -20.61
CA ILE A 356 6.83 -26.14 -20.03
C ILE A 356 6.83 -24.64 -20.38
N ARG A 357 6.55 -24.29 -21.64
CA ARG A 357 6.45 -22.90 -22.08
C ARG A 357 5.35 -22.16 -21.32
N HIS A 358 4.17 -22.75 -21.20
CA HIS A 358 3.04 -22.18 -20.47
C HIS A 358 3.37 -22.00 -18.98
N ALA A 359 4.01 -22.98 -18.35
CA ALA A 359 4.45 -22.89 -16.96
C ALA A 359 5.46 -21.74 -16.75
N LYS A 360 6.45 -21.59 -17.64
CA LYS A 360 7.41 -20.49 -17.61
C LYS A 360 6.74 -19.12 -17.77
N LEU A 361 5.80 -18.99 -18.71
CA LEU A 361 5.05 -17.75 -18.91
C LEU A 361 4.21 -17.41 -17.67
N ASN A 362 3.53 -18.38 -17.07
CA ASN A 362 2.77 -18.18 -15.84
C ASN A 362 3.65 -17.80 -14.66
N GLN A 363 4.85 -18.39 -14.54
CA GLN A 363 5.79 -18.00 -13.50
C GLN A 363 6.26 -16.55 -13.70
N ALA A 364 6.66 -16.17 -14.92
CA ALA A 364 7.06 -14.81 -15.23
C ALA A 364 5.92 -13.80 -14.97
N ALA A 365 4.68 -14.15 -15.32
CA ALA A 365 3.51 -13.33 -15.03
C ALA A 365 3.28 -13.14 -13.53
N LYS A 366 3.41 -14.20 -12.72
CA LYS A 366 3.33 -14.13 -11.26
C LYS A 366 4.43 -13.25 -10.66
N GLU A 367 5.66 -13.38 -11.15
CA GLU A 367 6.79 -12.56 -10.69
C GLU A 367 6.57 -11.07 -11.00
N LEU A 368 6.13 -10.75 -12.22
CA LEU A 368 5.77 -9.38 -12.61
C LEU A 368 4.63 -8.82 -11.76
N PHE A 369 3.59 -9.62 -11.50
CA PHE A 369 2.48 -9.23 -10.64
C PHE A 369 2.93 -8.94 -9.20
N CYS A 370 3.80 -9.78 -8.63
CA CYS A 370 4.38 -9.57 -7.31
C CYS A 370 5.22 -8.27 -7.27
N ARG A 371 6.07 -8.03 -8.28
CA ARG A 371 6.85 -6.79 -8.39
C ARG A 371 5.96 -5.56 -8.47
N TRP A 372 4.92 -5.60 -9.31
CA TRP A 372 3.95 -4.53 -9.41
C TRP A 372 3.24 -4.25 -8.09
N LYS A 373 2.81 -5.30 -7.38
CA LYS A 373 2.14 -5.16 -6.07
C LYS A 373 3.05 -4.49 -5.04
N ILE A 374 4.32 -4.90 -4.96
CA ILE A 374 5.32 -4.29 -4.07
C ILE A 374 5.58 -2.83 -4.45
N GLN A 375 5.71 -2.54 -5.75
CA GLN A 375 5.92 -1.18 -6.22
C GLN A 375 4.71 -0.28 -5.89
N ALA A 376 3.49 -0.77 -6.12
CA ALA A 376 2.27 -0.04 -5.80
C ALA A 376 2.15 0.23 -4.29
N SER A 377 2.46 -0.77 -3.43
CA SER A 377 2.46 -0.56 -1.97
C SER A 377 3.52 0.44 -1.55
N ASN A 378 4.74 0.35 -2.08
CA ASN A 378 5.81 1.30 -1.76
C ASN A 378 5.44 2.72 -2.17
N THR A 379 4.83 2.89 -3.35
CA THR A 379 4.38 4.20 -3.84
C THR A 379 3.26 4.76 -2.96
N ARG A 380 2.37 3.91 -2.46
CA ARG A 380 1.32 4.32 -1.51
C ARG A 380 1.92 4.76 -0.17
N ILE A 381 2.89 4.02 0.36
CA ILE A 381 3.57 4.33 1.61
C ILE A 381 4.37 5.64 1.50
N THR A 382 5.10 5.85 0.41
CA THR A 382 5.85 7.10 0.21
C THR A 382 4.93 8.31 0.11
N ARG A 383 3.78 8.19 -0.57
CA ARG A 383 2.74 9.24 -0.59
C ARG A 383 2.19 9.53 0.80
N LEU A 384 1.87 8.50 1.58
CA LEU A 384 1.38 8.67 2.95
C LEU A 384 2.43 9.37 3.83
N ASN A 385 3.69 8.94 3.73
CA ASN A 385 4.80 9.56 4.46
C ASN A 385 4.98 11.03 4.08
N ALA A 386 4.86 11.38 2.79
CA ALA A 386 4.90 12.77 2.35
C ALA A 386 3.79 13.61 2.98
N VAL A 387 2.55 13.09 3.03
CA VAL A 387 1.41 13.76 3.69
C VAL A 387 1.67 13.93 5.18
N LEU A 388 2.17 12.89 5.87
CA LEU A 388 2.51 12.98 7.30
C LEU A 388 3.62 14.00 7.57
N HIS A 389 4.65 14.07 6.72
CA HIS A 389 5.70 15.08 6.82
C HIS A 389 5.15 16.49 6.63
N MET A 390 4.29 16.70 5.63
CA MET A 390 3.63 18.00 5.42
C MET A 390 2.76 18.38 6.61
N HIS A 391 1.99 17.44 7.18
CA HIS A 391 1.19 17.69 8.37
C HIS A 391 2.05 18.10 9.58
N ARG A 392 3.19 17.41 9.82
CA ARG A 392 4.15 17.80 10.87
C ARG A 392 4.71 19.20 10.66
N ILE A 393 5.08 19.56 9.43
CA ILE A 393 5.56 20.91 9.10
C ILE A 393 4.47 21.95 9.42
N THR A 394 3.22 21.71 9.01
CA THR A 394 2.10 22.60 9.29
C THR A 394 1.89 22.78 10.80
N LEU A 395 1.90 21.70 11.58
CA LEU A 395 1.79 21.76 13.05
C LEU A 395 2.94 22.57 13.67
N HIS A 396 4.18 22.38 13.21
CA HIS A 396 5.32 23.18 13.68
C HIS A 396 5.17 24.66 13.33
N LEU A 397 4.67 25.00 12.14
CA LEU A 397 4.41 26.38 11.75
C LEU A 397 3.32 27.01 12.61
N GLU A 398 2.24 26.28 12.92
CA GLU A 398 1.20 26.74 13.84
C GLU A 398 1.71 26.96 15.25
N SER A 399 2.51 26.02 15.78
CA SER A 399 3.16 26.17 17.09
C SER A 399 4.06 27.41 17.13
N ARG A 400 4.86 27.66 16.09
CA ARG A 400 5.67 28.88 15.97
C ARG A 400 4.82 30.16 15.88
N LYS A 401 3.64 30.11 15.25
CA LYS A 401 2.70 31.26 15.25
C LYS A 401 2.17 31.52 16.66
N LYS A 402 1.72 30.48 17.38
CA LYS A 402 1.26 30.59 18.77
C LYS A 402 2.35 31.14 19.69
N LEU A 403 3.58 30.65 19.56
CA LEU A 403 4.72 31.13 20.34
C LEU A 403 5.04 32.61 20.06
N ARG A 404 4.95 33.05 18.80
CA ARG A 404 5.11 34.48 18.45
C ARG A 404 4.03 35.34 19.09
N SER A 405 2.77 34.91 19.05
CA SER A 405 1.67 35.61 19.72
C SER A 405 1.87 35.67 21.24
N PHE A 406 2.30 34.57 21.85
CA PHE A 406 2.59 34.51 23.28
C PHE A 406 3.74 35.46 23.68
N ASN A 407 4.84 35.46 22.92
CA ASN A 407 5.95 36.37 23.18
C ASN A 407 5.51 37.83 23.04
N ARG A 408 4.72 38.16 22.01
CA ARG A 408 4.18 39.51 21.83
C ARG A 408 3.31 39.94 23.02
N TRP A 409 2.42 39.07 23.48
CA TRP A 409 1.61 39.32 24.67
C TRP A 409 2.48 39.52 25.90
N ARG A 410 3.49 38.65 26.12
CA ARG A 410 4.42 38.75 27.25
C ARG A 410 5.17 40.08 27.24
N ASP A 411 5.63 40.53 26.08
CA ASP A 411 6.35 41.79 25.94
C ASP A 411 5.43 43.00 26.21
N GLN A 412 4.17 42.95 25.75
CA GLN A 412 3.15 43.95 26.09
C GLN A 412 2.88 44.01 27.60
N VAL A 413 2.74 42.85 28.26
CA VAL A 413 2.55 42.79 29.72
C VAL A 413 3.73 43.41 30.46
N ARG A 414 4.97 43.10 30.04
CA ARG A 414 6.19 43.71 30.61
C ARG A 414 6.22 45.22 30.41
N GLN A 415 5.81 45.70 29.23
CA GLN A 415 5.73 47.13 28.96
C GLN A 415 4.71 47.82 29.86
N ILE A 416 3.52 47.24 30.04
CA ILE A 416 2.49 47.77 30.95
C ILE A 416 3.01 47.80 32.40
N GLN A 417 3.68 46.73 32.85
CA GLN A 417 4.30 46.70 34.19
C GLN A 417 5.33 47.83 34.35
N ALA A 418 6.22 48.01 33.38
CA ALA A 418 7.21 49.10 33.40
C ALA A 418 6.55 50.49 33.44
N GLN A 419 5.50 50.70 32.64
CA GLN A 419 4.72 51.95 32.65
C GLN A 419 4.03 52.18 34.00
N ASN A 420 3.48 51.14 34.62
CA ASN A 420 2.87 51.25 35.95
C ASN A 420 3.91 51.61 37.02
N PHE A 421 5.08 50.98 37.00
CA PHE A 421 6.19 51.34 37.90
C PHE A 421 6.65 52.78 37.69
N GLN A 422 6.78 53.21 36.43
CA GLN A 422 7.14 54.59 36.10
C GLN A 422 6.07 55.58 36.59
N ALA A 423 4.79 55.28 36.39
CA ALA A 423 3.69 56.13 36.86
C ALA A 423 3.67 56.24 38.40
N GLN A 424 3.91 55.14 39.11
CA GLN A 424 4.05 55.16 40.57
C GLN A 424 5.26 55.98 41.02
N ALA A 425 6.41 55.80 40.39
CA ALA A 425 7.62 56.58 40.68
C ALA A 425 7.38 58.09 40.47
N LEU A 426 6.81 58.47 39.31
CA LEU A 426 6.45 59.86 39.02
C LEU A 426 5.44 60.42 40.02
N SER A 427 4.45 59.63 40.44
CA SER A 427 3.51 60.03 41.49
C SER A 427 4.22 60.30 42.82
N CYS A 428 5.17 59.45 43.23
CA CYS A 428 5.96 59.65 44.44
C CYS A 428 6.85 60.91 44.35
N TRP A 429 7.51 61.11 43.21
CA TRP A 429 8.33 62.29 42.95
C TRP A 429 7.50 63.57 42.98
N ASN A 430 6.33 63.57 42.33
CA ASN A 430 5.40 64.71 42.36
C ASN A 430 4.93 65.03 43.78
N ARG A 431 4.66 64.01 44.61
CA ARG A 431 4.34 64.21 46.04
C ARG A 431 5.51 64.83 46.80
N MET A 432 6.73 64.34 46.58
CA MET A 432 7.93 64.87 47.23
C MET A 432 8.20 66.33 46.84
N ILE A 433 8.13 66.66 45.55
CA ILE A 433 8.26 68.04 45.05
C ILE A 433 7.13 68.92 45.61
N ALA A 434 5.90 68.42 45.71
CA ALA A 434 4.79 69.17 46.30
C ALA A 434 5.06 69.50 47.78
N VAL A 435 5.60 68.55 48.55
CA VAL A 435 6.01 68.77 49.95
C VAL A 435 7.14 69.81 50.03
N GLU A 436 8.16 69.73 49.18
CA GLU A 436 9.23 70.74 49.13
C GLU A 436 8.70 72.13 48.78
N ARG A 437 7.80 72.23 47.79
CA ARG A 437 7.14 73.50 47.43
C ARG A 437 6.36 74.08 48.60
N ILE A 438 5.58 73.27 49.31
CA ILE A 438 4.84 73.70 50.52
C ILE A 438 5.82 74.17 51.60
N SER A 439 6.89 73.40 51.86
CA SER A 439 7.93 73.76 52.83
C SER A 439 8.60 75.09 52.51
N HIS A 440 8.94 75.33 51.23
CA HIS A 440 9.54 76.57 50.77
C HIS A 440 8.58 77.77 50.93
N VAL A 441 7.30 77.60 50.60
CA VAL A 441 6.28 78.64 50.84
C VAL A 441 6.17 78.95 52.33
N ILE A 442 6.13 77.93 53.19
CA ILE A 442 6.10 78.11 54.64
C ILE A 442 7.35 78.87 55.11
N ALA A 443 8.55 78.45 54.70
CA ALA A 443 9.81 79.11 55.05
C ALA A 443 9.86 80.57 54.58
N GLN A 444 9.38 80.88 53.37
CA GLN A 444 9.29 82.26 52.89
C GLN A 444 8.30 83.09 53.72
N THR A 445 7.13 82.54 54.05
CA THR A 445 6.14 83.23 54.88
C THR A 445 6.62 83.46 56.31
N THR A 446 7.34 82.51 56.92
CA THR A 446 7.90 82.66 58.27
C THR A 446 9.06 83.65 58.32
N VAL A 447 9.94 83.66 57.31
CA VAL A 447 11.03 84.67 57.20
C VAL A 447 10.48 86.07 56.97
N CYS A 448 9.45 86.24 56.13
CA CYS A 448 8.76 87.53 55.99
C CYS A 448 8.08 87.97 57.30
N SER A 449 7.41 87.06 58.01
CA SER A 449 6.77 87.38 59.28
C SER A 449 7.79 87.75 60.37
N ALA A 450 8.97 87.13 60.40
CA ALA A 450 10.05 87.49 61.32
C ALA A 450 10.66 88.86 60.98
N TYR A 451 10.77 89.23 59.69
CA TYR A 451 11.18 90.57 59.27
C TYR A 451 10.15 91.66 59.64
N PHE A 452 8.86 91.32 59.69
CA PHE A 452 7.81 92.23 60.15
C PHE A 452 7.70 92.35 61.69
N LEU A 453 8.26 91.41 62.45
CA LEU A 453 8.33 91.44 63.92
C LEU A 453 9.62 92.10 64.46
N CYS A 454 10.62 92.34 63.62
CA CYS A 454 11.87 93.04 63.97
C CYS A 454 11.95 94.48 63.44
N LYS A 455 10.85 95.04 62.94
CA LYS A 455 10.61 96.48 62.85
C LYS A 455 9.62 96.88 63.94
#